data_AF-A0A212CT98-F1
#
_entry.id   AF-A0A212CT98-F1
#
_cell.length_a   1.000
_cell.length_b   1.000
_cell.length_c   1.000
_cell.angle_alpha   90.00
_cell.angle_beta   90.00
_cell.angle_gamma   90.00
#
_symmetry.space_group_name_H-M   'P 1'
#
loop_
_entity.id
_entity.type
_entity.pdbx_description
1 polymer ?
#
loop_
_entity_poly.entity_id
_entity_poly.type
_entity_poly.pdbx_seq_one_letter_code
_entity_poly.pdbx_strand_id
1 'polypeptide(L)'
;MRWVGRSSLKTMAWVPAESAVEELMPRLLPVEPCDLTESFDPSVPPSTPQEYLRRVQIEAAQCPDVVVAQIDPKKLKRKQRCQPAPEGYSPTLQWQRQQVTQFSTVRQSVNRHRSHWKSQQLDSNVTMSTVTSVLEYLNNWFGERDFTPELIGFPPLLSIVSRMNQ
;
A
#
# COMPACT_ATOMS: atom_id res chain seq x y z
N MET A 1 28.94 48.70 -13.56
CA MET A 1 29.12 47.28 -13.94
C MET A 1 27.82 46.75 -14.52
N ARG A 2 27.90 46.28 -15.77
CA ARG A 2 26.79 45.84 -16.61
C ARG A 2 26.49 44.38 -16.29
N TRP A 3 25.31 44.07 -15.75
CA TRP A 3 24.83 42.69 -15.67
C TRP A 3 24.20 42.32 -17.02
N VAL A 4 24.94 41.55 -17.81
CA VAL A 4 24.39 40.79 -18.94
C VAL A 4 23.94 39.44 -18.37
N GLY A 5 22.67 39.35 -18.00
CA GLY A 5 22.01 38.09 -17.68
C GLY A 5 21.23 37.61 -18.89
N ARG A 6 21.76 36.62 -19.61
CA ARG A 6 21.09 35.97 -20.74
C ARG A 6 19.77 35.37 -20.26
N SER A 7 18.66 35.89 -20.76
CA SER A 7 17.36 35.24 -20.73
C SER A 7 17.46 33.93 -21.50
N SER A 8 17.62 32.83 -20.77
CA SER A 8 17.47 31.48 -21.31
C SER A 8 15.98 31.30 -21.61
N LEU A 9 15.63 31.50 -22.89
CA LEU A 9 14.34 31.11 -23.44
C LEU A 9 14.25 29.59 -23.29
N LYS A 10 13.61 29.13 -22.22
CA LYS A 10 13.24 27.73 -22.08
C LYS A 10 12.10 27.51 -23.05
N THR A 11 12.43 27.03 -24.25
CA THR A 11 11.47 26.35 -25.12
C THR A 11 10.90 25.20 -24.31
N MET A 12 9.72 25.41 -23.72
CA MET A 12 8.84 24.29 -23.40
C MET A 12 8.44 23.73 -24.75
N ALA A 13 9.14 22.66 -25.15
CA ALA A 13 8.67 21.83 -26.23
C ALA A 13 7.26 21.37 -25.83
N TRP A 14 6.27 21.82 -26.59
CA TRP A 14 4.92 21.27 -26.53
C TRP A 14 5.04 19.80 -26.91
N VAL A 15 5.02 18.91 -25.92
CA VAL A 15 4.89 17.49 -26.16
C VAL A 15 3.44 17.28 -26.59
N PRO A 16 3.17 16.80 -27.82
CA PRO A 16 1.81 16.45 -28.21
C PRO A 16 1.27 15.44 -27.20
N ALA A 17 0.04 15.64 -26.72
CA ALA A 17 -0.59 14.76 -25.74
C ALA A 17 -0.60 13.28 -26.17
N GLU A 18 -0.49 13.01 -27.47
CA GLU A 18 -0.38 11.66 -28.05
C GLU A 18 0.93 10.93 -27.70
N SER A 19 2.03 11.65 -27.44
CA SER A 19 3.32 11.02 -27.07
C SER A 19 3.35 10.55 -25.62
N ALA A 20 2.63 11.22 -24.72
CA ALA A 20 2.63 10.88 -23.30
C ALA A 20 1.76 9.65 -22.98
N VAL A 21 0.73 9.39 -23.79
CA VAL A 21 -0.16 8.23 -23.61
C VAL A 21 0.48 6.91 -24.08
N GLU A 22 1.34 6.96 -25.09
CA GLU A 22 2.04 5.78 -25.62
C GLU A 22 3.15 5.28 -24.67
N GLU A 23 3.67 6.15 -23.80
CA GLU A 23 4.57 5.79 -22.70
C GLU A 23 3.83 5.14 -21.52
N LEU A 24 2.61 5.60 -21.23
CA LEU A 24 1.82 5.14 -20.08
C LEU A 24 1.21 3.75 -20.31
N MET A 25 0.83 3.44 -21.55
CA MET A 25 0.29 2.14 -21.97
C MET A 25 0.85 1.75 -23.34
N PRO A 26 2.07 1.18 -23.41
CA PRO A 26 2.71 0.85 -24.68
C PRO A 26 1.99 -0.28 -25.42
N ARG A 27 1.94 -0.19 -26.75
CA ARG A 27 1.38 -1.26 -27.61
C ARG A 27 2.30 -2.48 -27.57
N LEU A 28 1.77 -3.60 -27.09
CA LEU A 28 2.54 -4.86 -26.99
C LEU A 28 2.34 -5.79 -28.19
N LEU A 29 1.27 -5.57 -28.96
CA LEU A 29 0.94 -6.39 -30.13
C LEU A 29 1.13 -5.58 -31.40
N PRO A 30 1.73 -6.18 -32.44
CA PRO A 30 1.84 -5.54 -33.75
C PRO A 30 0.43 -5.44 -34.35
N VAL A 31 -0.03 -4.20 -34.52
CA VAL A 31 -1.25 -3.90 -35.27
C VAL A 31 -0.89 -2.86 -36.30
N GLU A 32 -1.08 -3.21 -37.57
CA GLU A 32 -0.85 -2.28 -38.67
C GLU A 32 -1.74 -1.03 -38.53
N PRO A 33 -1.26 0.17 -38.90
CA PRO A 33 -2.08 1.38 -38.95
C PRO A 33 -3.31 1.13 -39.82
N CYS A 34 -4.45 1.72 -39.44
CA CYS A 34 -5.72 1.53 -40.12
C CYS A 34 -5.71 2.14 -41.54
N ASP A 35 -5.22 1.39 -42.53
CA ASP A 35 -5.47 1.67 -43.94
C ASP A 35 -6.88 1.14 -44.28
N LEU A 36 -7.81 2.08 -44.51
CA LEU A 36 -9.24 1.86 -44.75
C LEU A 36 -9.56 1.12 -46.08
N THR A 37 -8.59 0.47 -46.70
CA THR A 37 -8.70 -0.08 -48.06
C THR A 37 -9.17 -1.53 -48.13
N GLU A 38 -9.20 -2.27 -47.01
CA GLU A 38 -9.77 -3.61 -46.94
C GLU A 38 -11.14 -3.58 -46.29
N SER A 39 -12.14 -4.14 -46.98
CA SER A 39 -13.52 -4.27 -46.50
C SER A 39 -13.58 -5.21 -45.29
N PHE A 40 -13.33 -4.69 -44.09
CA PHE A 40 -13.52 -5.40 -42.83
C PHE A 40 -15.01 -5.42 -42.47
N ASP A 41 -15.64 -6.60 -42.51
CA ASP A 41 -17.02 -6.79 -42.05
C ASP A 41 -17.04 -7.12 -40.55
N PRO A 42 -17.52 -6.20 -39.68
CA PRO A 42 -17.59 -6.44 -38.24
C PRO A 42 -18.68 -7.45 -37.84
N SER A 43 -19.57 -7.86 -38.75
CA SER A 43 -20.70 -8.73 -38.43
C SER A 43 -20.40 -10.23 -38.48
N VAL A 44 -19.32 -10.63 -39.16
CA VAL A 44 -18.87 -12.03 -39.26
C VAL A 44 -17.79 -12.31 -38.21
N PRO A 45 -17.68 -13.50 -37.59
CA PRO A 45 -16.58 -13.82 -36.67
C PRO A 45 -15.20 -13.63 -37.32
N PRO A 46 -14.20 -13.04 -36.63
CA PRO A 46 -12.88 -12.83 -37.20
C PRO A 46 -12.17 -14.19 -37.40
N SER A 47 -11.55 -14.35 -38.56
CA SER A 47 -10.83 -15.55 -38.97
C SER A 47 -9.33 -15.47 -38.67
N THR A 48 -8.83 -14.26 -38.40
CA THR A 48 -7.42 -14.00 -38.07
C THR A 48 -7.25 -13.17 -36.79
N PRO A 49 -6.12 -13.29 -36.07
CA PRO A 49 -5.83 -12.45 -34.90
C PRO A 49 -5.83 -10.94 -35.22
N GLN A 50 -5.40 -10.55 -36.42
CA GLN A 50 -5.36 -9.17 -36.88
C GLN A 50 -6.77 -8.59 -37.07
N GLU A 51 -7.68 -9.37 -37.67
CA GLU A 51 -9.11 -9.02 -37.74
C GLU A 51 -9.73 -8.84 -36.35
N TYR A 52 -9.36 -9.71 -35.40
CA TYR A 52 -9.81 -9.59 -34.03
C TYR A 52 -9.30 -8.29 -33.37
N LEU A 53 -8.00 -7.99 -33.46
CA LEU A 53 -7.43 -6.77 -32.90
C LEU A 53 -8.01 -5.50 -33.55
N ARG A 54 -8.29 -5.53 -34.86
CA ARG A 54 -9.00 -4.45 -35.56
C ARG A 54 -10.41 -4.25 -34.99
N ARG A 55 -11.17 -5.34 -34.76
CA ARG A 55 -12.51 -5.25 -34.13
C ARG A 55 -12.45 -4.61 -32.75
N VAL A 56 -11.51 -5.07 -31.92
CA VAL A 56 -11.34 -4.58 -30.55
C VAL A 56 -10.97 -3.10 -30.54
N GLN A 57 -10.11 -2.63 -31.45
CA GLN A 57 -9.79 -1.21 -31.58
C GLN A 57 -11.02 -0.37 -31.96
N ILE A 58 -11.84 -0.84 -32.89
CA ILE A 58 -13.06 -0.15 -33.31
C ILE A 58 -14.10 -0.13 -32.17
N GLU A 59 -14.30 -1.24 -31.47
CA GLU A 59 -15.21 -1.34 -30.32
C GLU A 59 -14.75 -0.45 -29.16
N ALA A 60 -13.46 -0.49 -28.83
CA ALA A 60 -12.89 0.36 -27.80
C ALA A 60 -12.98 1.86 -28.15
N ALA A 61 -12.84 2.24 -29.43
CA ALA A 61 -13.03 3.62 -29.88
C ALA A 61 -14.49 4.10 -29.78
N GLN A 62 -15.45 3.17 -29.74
CA GLN A 62 -16.87 3.49 -29.49
C GLN A 62 -17.19 3.57 -28.00
N CYS A 63 -16.37 2.98 -27.14
CA CYS A 63 -16.50 3.10 -25.70
C CYS A 63 -16.11 4.51 -25.23
N PRO A 64 -16.85 5.11 -24.29
CA PRO A 64 -16.45 6.38 -23.68
C PRO A 64 -15.13 6.22 -22.93
N ASP A 65 -14.19 7.14 -23.16
CA ASP A 65 -12.84 7.14 -22.57
C ASP A 65 -12.89 7.19 -21.02
N VAL A 66 -13.88 7.90 -20.47
CA VAL A 66 -14.10 7.99 -19.02
C VAL A 66 -15.55 7.70 -18.69
N VAL A 67 -15.76 6.73 -17.79
CA VAL A 67 -17.07 6.42 -17.21
C VAL A 67 -17.08 6.71 -15.71
N VAL A 68 -18.10 7.41 -15.24
CA VAL A 68 -18.29 7.72 -13.81
C VAL A 68 -19.47 6.92 -13.29
N ALA A 69 -19.20 5.95 -12.42
CA ALA A 69 -20.25 5.19 -11.74
C ALA A 69 -20.80 6.00 -10.55
N GLN A 70 -22.13 6.16 -10.51
CA GLN A 70 -22.81 6.75 -9.34
C GLN A 70 -22.96 5.67 -8.26
N ILE A 71 -22.17 5.79 -7.19
CA ILE A 71 -22.27 4.91 -6.04
C ILE A 71 -23.18 5.58 -5.00
N ASP A 72 -24.25 4.88 -4.59
CA ASP A 72 -25.12 5.35 -3.52
C ASP A 72 -24.28 5.57 -2.25
N PRO A 73 -24.20 6.80 -1.71
CA PRO A 73 -23.42 7.09 -0.52
C PRO A 73 -23.89 6.28 0.70
N LYS A 74 -25.12 5.77 0.71
CA LYS A 74 -25.63 4.86 1.75
C LYS A 74 -25.00 3.46 1.69
N LYS A 75 -24.38 3.06 0.58
CA LYS A 75 -23.63 1.80 0.44
C LYS A 75 -22.19 1.92 0.94
N LEU A 76 -21.67 3.15 1.06
CA LEU A 76 -20.32 3.46 1.55
C LEU A 76 -20.25 3.60 3.08
N LYS A 77 -21.10 2.90 3.84
CA LYS A 77 -21.26 3.05 5.31
C LYS A 77 -20.05 2.65 6.16
N ARG A 78 -18.93 2.21 5.57
CA ARG A 78 -17.73 1.88 6.34
C ARG A 78 -16.92 3.14 6.62
N LYS A 79 -17.26 3.83 7.71
CA LYS A 79 -16.36 4.81 8.34
C LYS A 79 -15.08 4.08 8.77
N GLN A 80 -13.97 4.25 8.04
CA GLN A 80 -12.64 4.05 8.62
C GLN A 80 -12.45 5.14 9.67
N ARG A 81 -12.85 4.91 10.93
CA ARG A 81 -12.65 5.90 12.00
C ARG A 81 -12.27 5.22 13.31
N CYS A 82 -11.14 5.66 13.87
CA CYS A 82 -10.95 5.68 15.31
C CYS A 82 -12.18 6.38 15.90
N GLN A 83 -12.96 5.68 16.73
CA GLN A 83 -14.10 6.29 17.41
C GLN A 83 -13.57 7.34 18.39
N PRO A 84 -14.20 8.53 18.50
CA PRO A 84 -13.82 9.50 19.52
C PRO A 84 -13.98 8.86 20.89
N ALA A 85 -13.04 9.14 21.80
CA ALA A 85 -13.15 8.68 23.17
C ALA A 85 -14.46 9.21 23.78
N PRO A 86 -15.18 8.40 24.58
CA PRO A 86 -16.33 8.87 25.34
C PRO A 86 -15.99 10.10 26.18
N GLU A 87 -17.00 10.89 26.53
CA GLU A 87 -16.83 12.10 27.33
C GLU A 87 -16.15 11.79 28.67
N GLY A 88 -15.15 12.58 29.03
CA GLY A 88 -14.31 12.34 30.22
C GLY A 88 -13.17 11.33 30.04
N TYR A 89 -13.16 10.53 28.96
CA TYR A 89 -12.10 9.56 28.66
C TYR A 89 -11.08 10.07 27.63
N SER A 90 -11.32 11.22 27.01
CA SER A 90 -10.37 11.83 26.09
C SER A 90 -9.14 12.35 26.86
N PRO A 91 -7.92 11.91 26.55
CA PRO A 91 -6.72 12.38 27.23
C PRO A 91 -6.46 13.85 26.93
N THR A 92 -5.95 14.58 27.92
CA THR A 92 -5.56 15.99 27.73
C THR A 92 -4.37 16.10 26.76
N LEU A 93 -4.28 17.21 26.03
CA LEU A 93 -3.20 17.42 25.07
C LEU A 93 -1.81 17.40 25.74
N GLN A 94 -1.71 17.91 26.97
CA GLN A 94 -0.47 17.89 27.75
C GLN A 94 -0.03 16.45 28.04
N TRP A 95 -0.95 15.58 28.48
CA TRP A 95 -0.64 14.17 28.73
C TRP A 95 -0.17 13.47 27.45
N GLN A 96 -0.84 13.72 26.32
CA GLN A 96 -0.44 13.14 25.03
C GLN A 96 0.97 13.57 24.63
N ARG A 97 1.30 14.87 24.75
CA ARG A 97 2.65 15.39 24.46
C ARG A 97 3.69 14.73 25.37
N GLN A 98 3.41 14.62 26.66
CA GLN A 98 4.30 13.97 27.61
C GLN A 98 4.53 12.49 27.25
N GLN A 99 3.48 11.74 26.89
CA GLN A 99 3.60 10.35 26.46
C GLN A 99 4.45 10.21 25.19
N VAL A 100 4.26 11.08 24.20
CA VAL A 100 5.07 11.08 22.97
C VAL A 100 6.55 11.34 23.28
N THR A 101 6.85 12.30 24.17
CA THR A 101 8.21 12.58 24.61
C THR A 101 8.82 11.38 25.34
N GLN A 102 8.13 10.83 26.34
CA GLN A 102 8.59 9.67 27.10
C GLN A 102 8.82 8.45 26.20
N PHE A 103 7.87 8.17 25.31
CA PHE A 103 7.98 7.06 24.37
C PHE A 103 9.15 7.22 23.40
N SER A 104 9.43 8.45 22.96
CA SER A 104 10.61 8.74 22.14
C SER A 104 11.92 8.42 22.86
N THR A 105 12.02 8.77 24.15
CA THR A 105 13.17 8.40 24.99
C THR A 105 13.31 6.88 25.12
N VAL A 106 12.21 6.16 25.35
CA VAL A 106 12.21 4.69 25.42
C VAL A 106 12.70 4.10 24.10
N ARG A 107 12.18 4.53 22.96
CA ARG A 107 12.59 4.06 21.63
C ARG A 107 14.08 4.28 21.38
N GLN A 108 14.59 5.46 21.71
CA GLN A 108 16.02 5.76 21.60
C GLN A 108 16.86 4.83 22.48
N SER A 109 16.43 4.57 23.73
CA SER A 109 17.12 3.65 24.63
C SER A 109 17.12 2.21 24.14
N VAL A 110 15.98 1.72 23.63
CA VAL A 110 15.87 0.36 23.05
C VAL A 110 16.79 0.24 21.84
N ASN A 111 16.77 1.21 20.93
CA ASN A 111 17.65 1.20 19.76
C ASN A 111 19.13 1.25 20.15
N ARG A 112 19.50 2.10 21.12
CA ARG A 112 20.87 2.25 21.60
C ARG A 112 21.44 0.94 22.14
N HIS A 113 20.64 0.14 22.84
CA HIS A 113 21.09 -1.09 23.49
C HIS A 113 20.68 -2.38 22.76
N ARG A 114 20.08 -2.29 21.58
CA ARG A 114 19.52 -3.45 20.86
C ARG A 114 20.56 -4.57 20.67
N SER A 115 21.78 -4.22 20.24
CA SER A 115 22.85 -5.20 20.00
C SER A 115 23.25 -5.93 21.28
N HIS A 116 23.33 -5.20 22.40
CA HIS A 116 23.68 -5.77 23.70
C HIS A 116 22.63 -6.79 24.15
N TRP A 117 21.34 -6.43 24.09
CA TRP A 117 20.26 -7.33 24.49
C TRP A 117 20.09 -8.52 23.54
N LYS A 118 20.40 -8.33 22.25
CA LYS A 118 20.38 -9.40 21.25
C LYS A 118 21.42 -10.49 21.55
N SER A 119 22.59 -10.12 22.07
CA SER A 119 23.69 -11.05 22.36
C SER A 119 23.59 -11.77 23.71
N GLN A 120 22.73 -11.33 24.63
CA GLN A 120 22.54 -12.03 25.91
C GLN A 120 21.91 -13.41 25.68
N GLN A 121 22.31 -14.42 26.44
CA GLN A 121 21.66 -15.74 26.39
C GLN A 121 20.21 -15.64 26.90
N LEU A 122 19.32 -16.45 26.31
CA LEU A 122 17.98 -16.65 26.87
C LEU A 122 18.02 -17.87 27.79
N ASP A 123 17.14 -17.88 28.78
CA ASP A 123 16.89 -19.07 29.58
C ASP A 123 16.39 -20.21 28.68
N SER A 124 16.72 -21.45 29.05
CA SER A 124 16.42 -22.65 28.26
C SER A 124 14.92 -22.89 28.04
N ASN A 125 14.07 -22.28 28.86
CA ASN A 125 12.62 -22.31 28.74
C ASN A 125 12.06 -21.31 27.71
N VAL A 126 12.89 -20.39 27.17
CA VAL A 126 12.45 -19.40 26.17
C VAL A 126 12.83 -19.88 24.76
N THR A 127 11.85 -20.46 24.06
CA THR A 127 11.99 -20.77 22.63
C THR A 127 11.35 -19.64 21.82
N MET A 128 12.13 -18.98 20.95
CA MET A 128 11.58 -17.97 20.02
C MET A 128 10.70 -18.69 18.98
N SER A 129 9.39 -18.62 19.14
CA SER A 129 8.44 -19.15 18.17
C SER A 129 8.43 -18.30 16.90
N THR A 130 8.23 -18.95 15.75
CA THR A 130 7.98 -18.26 14.49
C THR A 130 6.67 -17.46 14.59
N VAL A 131 6.58 -16.35 13.84
CA VAL A 131 5.38 -15.49 13.79
C VAL A 131 4.10 -16.30 13.54
N THR A 132 4.18 -17.37 12.76
CA THR A 132 3.09 -18.32 12.50
C THR A 132 2.59 -19.02 13.76
N SER A 133 3.50 -19.54 14.59
CA SER A 133 3.15 -20.22 15.85
C SER A 133 2.60 -19.25 16.90
N VAL A 134 3.09 -18.00 16.94
CA VAL A 134 2.52 -16.95 17.81
C VAL A 134 1.10 -16.58 17.36
N LEU A 135 0.86 -16.46 16.06
CA LEU A 135 -0.48 -16.17 15.52
C LEU A 135 -1.45 -17.32 15.78
N GLU A 136 -1.02 -18.57 15.60
CA GLU A 136 -1.82 -19.76 15.97
C GLU A 136 -2.12 -19.78 17.47
N TYR A 137 -1.14 -19.48 18.31
CA TYR A 137 -1.32 -19.38 19.76
C TYR A 137 -2.29 -18.26 20.14
N LEU A 138 -2.17 -17.06 19.56
CA LEU A 138 -3.07 -15.94 19.82
C LEU A 138 -4.48 -16.22 19.32
N ASN A 139 -4.64 -16.77 18.11
CA ASN A 139 -5.96 -17.18 17.61
C ASN A 139 -6.62 -18.22 18.53
N ASN A 140 -5.81 -19.12 19.09
CA ASN A 140 -6.25 -20.12 20.04
C ASN A 140 -6.49 -19.57 21.46
N TRP A 141 -5.79 -18.51 21.86
CA TRP A 141 -5.97 -17.76 23.11
C TRP A 141 -7.24 -16.91 23.10
N PHE A 142 -7.57 -16.32 21.93
CA PHE A 142 -8.82 -15.58 21.73
C PHE A 142 -10.02 -16.50 21.41
N GLY A 143 -9.80 -17.80 21.19
CA GLY A 143 -10.85 -18.80 21.05
C GLY A 143 -11.23 -19.40 22.40
N GLU A 144 -12.44 -19.11 22.88
CA GLU A 144 -13.22 -19.75 23.97
C GLU A 144 -12.52 -20.84 24.82
N ARG A 145 -11.42 -20.52 25.49
CA ARG A 145 -10.83 -21.39 26.52
C ARG A 145 -10.69 -20.64 27.83
N ASP A 146 -11.18 -21.26 28.89
CA ASP A 146 -11.06 -20.77 30.26
C ASP A 146 -9.59 -20.56 30.62
N PHE A 147 -9.32 -19.39 31.19
CA PHE A 147 -7.98 -18.93 31.57
C PHE A 147 -7.34 -19.92 32.56
N THR A 148 -6.35 -20.71 32.12
CA THR A 148 -5.53 -21.53 33.01
C THR A 148 -4.31 -20.73 33.48
N PRO A 149 -4.11 -20.54 34.80
CA PRO A 149 -3.02 -19.72 35.34
C PRO A 149 -1.60 -20.27 35.06
N GLU A 150 -1.47 -21.50 34.57
CA GLU A 150 -0.19 -22.14 34.25
C GLU A 150 0.41 -21.66 32.91
N LEU A 151 -0.36 -20.92 32.10
CA LEU A 151 0.02 -20.42 30.76
C LEU A 151 0.25 -18.90 30.74
N ILE A 152 0.86 -18.33 31.78
CA ILE A 152 1.29 -16.93 31.76
C ILE A 152 2.47 -16.81 30.80
N GLY A 153 2.22 -16.25 29.62
CA GLY A 153 3.24 -16.05 28.58
C GLY A 153 4.41 -15.16 29.05
N PHE A 154 5.55 -15.27 28.38
CA PHE A 154 6.73 -14.46 28.69
C PHE A 154 6.44 -12.96 28.51
N PRO A 155 6.82 -12.09 29.47
CA PRO A 155 6.68 -10.65 29.30
C PRO A 155 7.60 -10.14 28.17
N PRO A 156 7.33 -8.94 27.61
CA PRO A 156 8.12 -8.38 26.52
C PRO A 156 9.47 -7.82 27.01
N LEU A 157 10.35 -8.72 27.47
CA LEU A 157 11.69 -8.40 27.95
C LEU A 157 12.58 -7.92 26.80
N LEU A 158 13.53 -7.02 27.08
CA LEU A 158 14.46 -6.50 26.08
C LEU A 158 15.31 -7.60 25.42
N SER A 159 15.66 -8.65 26.17
CA SER A 159 16.37 -9.84 25.67
C SER A 159 15.57 -10.59 24.59
N ILE A 160 14.23 -10.52 24.64
CA ILE A 160 13.30 -11.16 23.69
C ILE A 160 12.99 -10.19 22.54
N VAL A 161 12.45 -9.01 22.82
CA VAL A 161 11.98 -8.07 21.77
C VAL A 161 13.11 -7.53 20.90
N SER A 162 14.34 -7.44 21.40
CA SER A 162 15.48 -6.97 20.60
C SER A 162 15.89 -7.94 19.49
N ARG A 163 15.47 -9.21 19.57
CA ARG A 163 15.76 -10.26 18.58
C ARG A 163 14.73 -10.32 17.45
N MET A 164 13.55 -9.75 17.63
CA MET A 164 12.50 -9.69 16.60
C MET A 164 12.95 -8.80 15.44
N ASN A 165 12.71 -9.25 14.22
CA ASN A 165 12.86 -8.44 13.01
C ASN A 165 11.58 -7.60 12.78
N GLN A 166 11.72 -6.54 11.98
CA GLN A 166 10.58 -5.78 11.46
C GLN A 166 9.99 -6.48 10.24
#